data_AF-A0A5C4LQW9-F1
#
_entry.id   AF-A0A5C4LQW9-F1
#
_cell.length_a   1.000
_cell.length_b   1.000
_cell.length_c   1.000
_cell.angle_alpha   90.00
_cell.angle_beta   90.00
_cell.angle_gamma   90.00
#
_symmetry.space_group_name_H-M   'P 1'
#
loop_
_entity.id
_entity.type
_entity.pdbx_description
1 polymer ?
#
loop_
_entity_poly.entity_id
_entity_poly.type
_entity_poly.pdbx_seq_one_letter_code
_entity_poly.pdbx_strand_id
1 'polypeptide(L)'
;MDSLELCYRDNGFVVLRGVFSVDLTDRMEAECVDAQRKVVARELPERYGSTVFLDDAAKAERFANYVEFVNELSPAVREAATHPALVAVLRRLLGEDAWLREGSRFGIVYQDARPGKESGYSRIGWHSDWQSAPSLDIWPSTAFTFHLDGTSPANGFLRVVPGSHQWATPAPYKNVNDIEVPPDAKPAGGYSDVEPPYEMPMRFEAVPGEIPVYTERGDIILHDAYLWHSAARATDENTTRRHVRGGYFGGNRASEQAGQFLKNAAR
;
A
#
# COMPACT_ATOMS: atom_id res chain seq x y z
N MET A 1 13.09 1.47 -20.39
CA MET A 1 12.42 2.53 -19.61
C MET A 1 11.11 2.95 -20.26
N ASP A 2 11.07 3.23 -21.57
CA ASP A 2 9.83 3.70 -22.23
C ASP A 2 8.67 2.69 -22.19
N SER A 3 8.94 1.39 -22.35
CA SER A 3 7.91 0.34 -22.24
C SER A 3 7.34 0.19 -20.83
N LEU A 4 8.15 0.44 -19.79
CA LEU A 4 7.72 0.42 -18.39
C LEU A 4 6.78 1.60 -18.14
N GLU A 5 7.18 2.80 -18.57
CA GLU A 5 6.36 3.99 -18.42
C GLU A 5 5.04 3.84 -19.16
N LEU A 6 5.05 3.38 -20.42
CA LEU A 6 3.83 3.12 -21.18
C LEU A 6 2.90 2.14 -20.44
N CYS A 7 3.44 1.03 -19.95
CA CYS A 7 2.69 0.05 -19.17
C CYS A 7 2.02 0.69 -17.94
N TYR A 8 2.77 1.50 -17.18
CA TYR A 8 2.25 2.19 -16.01
C TYR A 8 1.19 3.23 -16.39
N ARG A 9 1.38 4.01 -17.46
CA ARG A 9 0.42 5.04 -17.89
C ARG A 9 -0.88 4.41 -18.41
N ASP A 10 -0.80 3.27 -19.08
CA ASP A 10 -1.97 2.57 -19.62
C ASP A 10 -2.74 1.80 -18.55
N ASN A 11 -2.03 1.13 -17.63
CA ASN A 11 -2.65 0.21 -16.68
C ASN A 11 -2.81 0.79 -15.27
N GLY A 12 -2.04 1.82 -14.91
CA GLY A 12 -1.99 2.41 -13.57
C GLY A 12 -1.12 1.62 -12.58
N PHE A 13 -0.45 0.56 -13.03
CA PHE A 13 0.51 -0.19 -12.22
C PHE A 13 1.59 -0.84 -13.10
N VAL A 14 2.69 -1.27 -12.47
CA VAL A 14 3.70 -2.11 -13.08
C VAL A 14 4.38 -3.00 -12.03
N VAL A 15 4.85 -4.17 -12.44
CA VAL A 15 5.70 -5.05 -11.60
C VAL A 15 7.15 -4.93 -12.07
N LEU A 16 8.04 -4.54 -11.17
CA LEU A 16 9.48 -4.50 -11.41
C LEU A 16 10.12 -5.76 -10.83
N ARG A 17 10.97 -6.41 -11.62
CA ARG A 17 11.66 -7.66 -11.24
C ARG A 17 13.16 -7.48 -11.24
N GLY A 18 13.85 -8.12 -10.31
CA GLY A 18 15.32 -8.12 -10.24
C GLY A 18 15.93 -6.74 -9.98
N VAL A 19 15.17 -5.82 -9.36
CA VAL A 19 15.68 -4.49 -8.96
C VAL A 19 16.60 -4.61 -7.75
N PHE A 20 16.19 -5.42 -6.77
CA PHE A 20 16.97 -5.67 -5.56
C PHE A 20 17.79 -6.95 -5.71
N SER A 21 18.98 -6.95 -5.11
CA SER A 21 19.77 -8.17 -4.99
C SER A 21 19.11 -9.14 -4.00
N VAL A 22 19.49 -10.42 -4.08
CA VAL A 22 19.09 -11.43 -3.09
C VAL A 22 19.54 -11.01 -1.69
N ASP A 23 20.78 -10.52 -1.55
CA ASP A 23 21.32 -10.03 -0.28
C ASP A 23 20.47 -8.90 0.32
N LEU A 24 20.09 -7.89 -0.47
CA LEU A 24 19.26 -6.79 0.01
C LEU A 24 17.87 -7.30 0.44
N THR A 25 17.30 -8.25 -0.30
CA THR A 25 15.99 -8.85 0.03
C THR A 25 16.07 -9.66 1.33
N ASP A 26 17.12 -10.43 1.53
CA ASP A 26 17.34 -11.23 2.74
C ASP A 26 17.59 -10.35 3.97
N ARG A 27 18.38 -9.27 3.83
CA ARG A 27 18.57 -8.28 4.90
C ARG A 27 17.26 -7.58 5.24
N MET A 28 16.48 -7.15 4.25
CA MET A 28 15.16 -6.53 4.50
C MET A 28 14.24 -7.46 5.30
N GLU A 29 14.16 -8.74 4.92
CA GLU A 29 13.36 -9.71 5.67
C GLU A 29 13.84 -9.85 7.11
N ALA A 30 15.14 -10.11 7.32
CA ALA A 30 15.70 -10.35 8.64
C ALA A 30 15.48 -9.14 9.57
N GLU A 31 15.72 -7.93 9.07
CA GLU A 31 15.54 -6.69 9.83
C GLU A 31 14.06 -6.41 10.13
N CYS A 32 13.15 -6.65 9.18
CA CYS A 32 11.71 -6.50 9.41
C CYS A 32 11.17 -7.49 10.45
N VAL A 33 11.60 -8.75 10.39
CA VAL A 33 11.22 -9.79 11.36
C VAL A 33 11.74 -9.44 12.76
N ASP A 34 12.98 -8.99 12.90
CA ASP A 34 13.49 -8.55 14.20
C ASP A 34 12.76 -7.29 14.71
N ALA A 35 12.45 -6.33 13.84
CA ALA A 35 11.65 -5.16 14.21
C ALA A 35 10.27 -5.56 14.76
N GLN A 36 9.58 -6.49 14.09
CA GLN A 36 8.29 -7.01 14.54
C GLN A 36 8.40 -7.74 15.88
N ARG A 37 9.43 -8.59 16.06
CA ARG A 37 9.73 -9.26 17.34
C ARG A 37 9.88 -8.23 18.46
N LYS A 38 10.66 -7.16 18.23
CA LYS A 38 10.89 -6.08 19.19
C LYS A 38 9.62 -5.30 19.51
N VAL A 39 8.76 -5.04 18.53
CA VAL A 39 7.43 -4.43 18.75
C VAL A 39 6.58 -5.33 19.65
N VAL A 40 6.47 -6.62 19.34
CA VAL A 40 5.71 -7.60 20.14
C VAL A 40 6.23 -7.71 21.58
N ALA A 41 7.55 -7.68 21.75
CA ALA A 41 8.23 -7.70 23.04
C ALA A 41 8.15 -6.37 23.81
N ARG A 42 7.62 -5.30 23.20
CA ARG A 42 7.60 -3.92 23.74
C ARG A 42 9.01 -3.38 24.02
N GLU A 43 9.99 -3.79 23.21
CA GLU A 43 11.37 -3.29 23.23
C GLU A 43 11.52 -1.99 22.43
N LEU A 44 10.50 -1.60 21.66
CA LEU A 44 10.47 -0.38 20.84
C LEU A 44 9.39 0.61 21.32
N PRO A 45 9.59 1.92 21.09
CA PRO A 45 8.56 2.94 21.30
C PRO A 45 7.22 2.62 20.61
N GLU A 46 6.12 3.05 21.21
CA GLU A 46 4.75 2.75 20.75
C GLU A 46 4.51 3.15 19.29
N ARG A 47 5.14 4.24 18.80
CA ARG A 47 5.01 4.72 17.42
C ARG A 47 5.38 3.70 16.33
N TYR A 48 6.09 2.63 16.67
CA TYR A 48 6.53 1.61 15.71
C TYR A 48 5.57 0.42 15.61
N GLY A 49 4.59 0.31 16.49
CA GLY A 49 3.62 -0.79 16.47
C GLY A 49 2.19 -0.27 16.33
N SER A 50 1.44 -0.80 15.35
CA SER A 50 0.00 -0.58 15.36
C SER A 50 -0.62 -1.42 16.48
N THR A 51 -1.24 -0.78 17.46
CA THR A 51 -1.98 -1.39 18.57
C THR A 51 -3.25 -2.08 18.07
N VAL A 52 -3.12 -3.20 17.36
CA VAL A 52 -4.20 -4.21 17.23
C VAL A 52 -3.78 -5.38 18.09
N PHE A 53 -3.87 -5.19 19.41
CA PHE A 53 -3.84 -6.32 20.34
C PHE A 53 -5.13 -7.11 20.11
N LEU A 54 -5.02 -8.38 19.76
CA LEU A 54 -6.16 -9.28 19.77
C LEU A 54 -6.66 -9.36 21.21
N ASP A 55 -7.87 -8.86 21.45
CA ASP A 55 -8.60 -9.01 22.69
C ASP A 55 -9.05 -10.47 22.85
N ASP A 56 -8.11 -11.36 23.19
CA ASP A 56 -8.45 -12.58 23.91
C ASP A 56 -7.26 -13.07 24.75
N ALA A 57 -7.26 -12.70 26.03
CA ALA A 57 -6.22 -13.06 27.00
C ALA A 57 -6.07 -14.59 27.21
N ALA A 58 -6.97 -15.40 26.64
CA ALA A 58 -7.00 -16.83 26.84
C ALA A 58 -6.29 -17.65 25.75
N LYS A 59 -5.99 -17.14 24.54
CA LYS A 59 -5.64 -18.04 23.41
C LYS A 59 -4.65 -17.62 22.30
N ALA A 60 -4.04 -16.44 22.25
CA ALA A 60 -3.15 -16.11 21.11
C ALA A 60 -1.74 -15.69 21.53
N GLU A 61 -0.73 -16.22 20.85
CA GLU A 61 0.60 -15.61 20.85
C GLU A 61 0.48 -14.13 20.45
N ARG A 62 1.20 -13.24 21.13
CA ARG A 62 1.15 -11.81 20.80
C ARG A 62 1.70 -11.62 19.38
N PHE A 63 0.91 -10.98 18.52
CA PHE A 63 1.29 -10.75 17.13
C PHE A 63 1.06 -9.29 16.72
N ALA A 64 2.01 -8.72 15.98
CA ALA A 64 1.91 -7.37 15.43
C ALA A 64 1.78 -7.46 13.91
N ASN A 65 0.62 -7.07 13.37
CA ASN A 65 0.39 -7.09 11.92
C ASN A 65 1.26 -6.06 11.18
N TYR A 66 1.47 -4.89 11.79
CA TYR A 66 2.28 -3.80 11.23
C TYR A 66 3.44 -3.43 12.13
N VAL A 67 4.56 -3.11 11.47
CA VAL A 67 5.62 -2.27 12.01
C VAL A 67 5.61 -0.97 11.22
N GLU A 68 5.19 0.11 11.86
CA GLU A 68 5.16 1.46 11.29
C GLU A 68 6.56 2.08 11.37
N PHE A 69 6.87 3.00 10.46
CA PHE A 69 8.18 3.63 10.34
C PHE A 69 9.35 2.63 10.29
N VAL A 70 9.16 1.48 9.63
CA VAL A 70 10.19 0.42 9.57
C VAL A 70 11.47 0.91 8.86
N ASN A 71 11.39 1.97 8.05
CA ASN A 71 12.53 2.69 7.47
C ASN A 71 13.45 3.38 8.51
N GLU A 72 12.98 3.58 9.74
CA GLU A 72 13.79 4.06 10.87
C GLU A 72 14.49 2.89 11.60
N LEU A 73 13.97 1.68 11.47
CA LEU A 73 14.42 0.47 12.17
C LEU A 73 15.28 -0.44 11.29
N SER A 74 15.09 -0.40 9.97
CA SER A 74 15.75 -1.26 8.99
C SER A 74 16.56 -0.41 7.99
N PRO A 75 17.90 -0.42 8.09
CA PRO A 75 18.78 0.13 7.06
C PRO A 75 18.51 -0.46 5.67
N ALA A 76 18.21 -1.75 5.57
CA ALA A 76 17.91 -2.41 4.30
C ALA A 76 16.61 -1.88 3.66
N VAL A 77 15.55 -1.62 4.44
CA VAL A 77 14.34 -0.98 3.92
C VAL A 77 14.62 0.43 3.43
N ARG A 78 15.43 1.21 4.15
CA ARG A 78 15.82 2.56 3.72
C ARG A 78 16.64 2.54 2.42
N GLU A 79 17.56 1.60 2.32
CA GLU A 79 18.37 1.36 1.13
C GLU A 79 17.47 0.99 -0.07
N ALA A 80 16.51 0.09 0.12
CA ALA A 80 15.56 -0.31 -0.92
C ALA A 80 14.63 0.84 -1.35
N ALA A 81 14.10 1.60 -0.38
CA ALA A 81 13.20 2.73 -0.64
C ALA A 81 13.89 3.88 -1.38
N THR A 82 15.20 4.05 -1.22
CA THR A 82 16.00 5.07 -1.90
C THR A 82 16.88 4.48 -3.01
N HIS A 83 16.65 3.23 -3.41
CA HIS A 83 17.46 2.54 -4.40
C HIS A 83 17.51 3.32 -5.73
N PRO A 84 18.69 3.59 -6.33
CA PRO A 84 18.81 4.49 -7.48
C PRO A 84 17.91 4.11 -8.66
N ALA A 85 17.77 2.81 -8.96
CA ALA A 85 16.91 2.35 -10.05
C ALA A 85 15.42 2.58 -9.78
N LEU A 86 14.98 2.43 -8.52
CA LEU A 86 13.60 2.69 -8.12
C LEU A 86 13.30 4.19 -8.21
N VAL A 87 14.20 5.03 -7.66
CA VAL A 87 14.05 6.48 -7.68
C VAL A 87 14.04 7.02 -9.11
N ALA A 88 14.87 6.48 -10.01
CA ALA A 88 14.86 6.86 -11.42
C ALA A 88 13.51 6.58 -12.11
N VAL A 89 12.89 5.43 -11.80
CA VAL A 89 11.53 5.12 -12.29
C VAL A 89 10.53 6.10 -11.71
N LEU A 90 10.54 6.32 -10.40
CA LEU A 90 9.55 7.17 -9.72
C LEU A 90 9.64 8.63 -10.15
N ARG A 91 10.84 9.19 -10.32
CA ARG A 91 11.02 10.55 -10.87
C ARG A 91 10.49 10.68 -12.29
N ARG A 92 10.65 9.64 -13.10
CA ARG A 92 10.08 9.62 -14.44
C ARG A 92 8.56 9.58 -14.43
N LEU A 93 7.96 8.87 -13.47
CA LEU A 93 6.50 8.76 -13.35
C LEU A 93 5.85 10.00 -12.71
N LEU A 94 6.50 10.61 -11.72
CA LEU A 94 5.92 11.64 -10.85
C LEU A 94 6.55 13.04 -11.01
N GLY A 95 7.67 13.15 -11.73
CA GLY A 95 8.47 14.37 -11.86
C GLY A 95 9.76 14.32 -11.04
N GLU A 96 10.75 15.15 -11.41
CA GLU A 96 12.08 15.18 -10.79
C GLU A 96 12.04 15.50 -9.29
N ASP A 97 11.06 16.30 -8.86
CA ASP A 97 10.84 16.73 -7.47
C ASP A 97 10.06 15.69 -6.64
N ALA A 98 9.84 14.48 -7.17
CA ALA A 98 9.17 13.41 -6.45
C ALA A 98 9.84 13.13 -5.10
N TRP A 99 9.03 13.01 -4.05
CA TRP A 99 9.50 12.88 -2.68
C TRP A 99 8.90 11.66 -1.98
N LEU A 100 9.70 11.02 -1.14
CA LEU A 100 9.30 9.86 -0.35
C LEU A 100 8.52 10.29 0.89
N ARG A 101 7.35 9.67 1.13
CA ARG A 101 6.59 9.84 2.37
C ARG A 101 7.09 8.88 3.46
N GLU A 102 8.21 9.21 4.08
CA GLU A 102 8.88 8.35 5.08
C GLU A 102 8.70 8.79 6.54
N GLY A 103 8.33 10.05 6.79
CA GLY A 103 8.32 10.65 8.14
C GLY A 103 6.95 11.13 8.64
N SER A 104 5.90 11.02 7.83
CA SER A 104 4.53 11.36 8.21
C SER A 104 3.66 10.09 8.25
N ARG A 105 2.51 10.18 8.93
CA ARG A 105 1.55 9.07 9.10
C ARG A 105 2.16 7.86 9.79
N PHE A 106 2.42 6.82 9.00
CA PHE A 106 2.93 5.53 9.42
C PHE A 106 4.32 5.26 8.81
N GLY A 107 4.91 6.26 8.13
CA GLY A 107 6.14 6.13 7.36
C GLY A 107 6.06 5.03 6.31
N ILE A 108 7.14 4.27 6.17
CA ILE A 108 7.14 2.99 5.45
C ILE A 108 6.69 1.90 6.44
N VAL A 109 5.80 1.03 6.00
CA VAL A 109 5.18 0.00 6.84
C VAL A 109 5.64 -1.38 6.40
N TYR A 110 6.19 -2.16 7.33
CA TYR A 110 6.27 -3.61 7.17
C TYR A 110 4.95 -4.24 7.62
N GLN A 111 4.41 -5.13 6.80
CA GLN A 111 3.16 -5.83 7.03
C GLN A 111 3.38 -7.34 6.95
N ASP A 112 2.99 -8.06 7.99
CA ASP A 112 2.83 -9.51 8.00
C ASP A 112 1.33 -9.81 7.97
N ALA A 113 0.83 -10.13 6.78
CA ALA A 113 -0.57 -10.46 6.56
C ALA A 113 -0.78 -11.96 6.73
N ARG A 114 -1.65 -12.34 7.67
CA ARG A 114 -2.08 -13.72 7.90
C ARG A 114 -3.59 -13.85 7.67
N PRO A 115 -4.09 -14.93 7.07
CA PRO A 115 -5.53 -15.15 6.85
C PRO A 115 -6.32 -15.40 8.13
N GLY A 116 -5.68 -16.04 9.11
CA GLY A 116 -6.32 -16.53 10.32
C GLY A 116 -6.95 -15.44 11.20
N LYS A 117 -7.72 -15.88 12.20
CA LYS A 117 -8.40 -15.01 13.20
C LYS A 117 -7.47 -14.03 13.94
N GLU A 118 -6.17 -14.23 13.81
CA GLU A 118 -5.11 -13.43 14.41
C GLU A 118 -4.79 -12.13 13.63
N SER A 119 -5.38 -11.93 12.43
CA SER A 119 -5.16 -10.73 11.63
C SER A 119 -6.45 -10.04 11.21
N GLY A 120 -6.57 -8.75 11.54
CA GLY A 120 -7.58 -7.86 10.97
C GLY A 120 -7.31 -7.47 9.50
N TYR A 121 -6.35 -8.11 8.83
CA TYR A 121 -5.90 -7.81 7.46
C TYR A 121 -6.02 -8.99 6.50
N SER A 122 -7.00 -9.88 6.73
CA SER A 122 -7.27 -11.01 5.85
C SER A 122 -7.70 -10.60 4.45
N ARG A 123 -8.25 -9.39 4.25
CA ARG A 123 -8.60 -8.79 2.96
C ARG A 123 -8.73 -7.27 3.07
N ILE A 124 -8.69 -6.57 1.95
CA ILE A 124 -8.89 -5.12 1.86
C ILE A 124 -9.93 -4.85 0.78
N GLY A 125 -10.93 -4.01 1.08
CA GLY A 125 -11.96 -3.65 0.12
C GLY A 125 -11.45 -2.77 -1.02
N TRP A 126 -12.25 -2.61 -2.07
CA TRP A 126 -11.93 -1.71 -3.18
C TRP A 126 -11.82 -0.26 -2.72
N HIS A 127 -10.78 0.41 -3.22
CA HIS A 127 -10.51 1.81 -2.98
C HIS A 127 -9.49 2.32 -4.03
N SER A 128 -9.32 3.64 -4.08
CA SER A 128 -8.09 4.27 -4.57
C SER A 128 -7.38 4.99 -3.42
N ASP A 129 -6.05 5.03 -3.41
CA ASP A 129 -5.29 5.67 -2.33
C ASP A 129 -5.63 7.16 -2.19
N TRP A 130 -5.93 7.82 -3.32
CA TRP A 130 -6.36 9.21 -3.37
C TRP A 130 -7.54 9.52 -2.43
N GLN A 131 -8.52 8.62 -2.35
CA GLN A 131 -9.71 8.78 -1.51
C GLN A 131 -9.39 8.87 -0.01
N SER A 132 -8.16 8.54 0.41
CA SER A 132 -7.72 8.71 1.79
C SER A 132 -7.39 10.17 2.14
N ALA A 133 -7.12 11.03 1.16
CA ALA A 133 -6.84 12.44 1.39
C ALA A 133 -7.30 13.33 0.21
N PRO A 134 -8.60 13.38 -0.10
CA PRO A 134 -9.15 14.07 -1.28
C PRO A 134 -9.09 15.60 -1.20
N SER A 135 -8.79 16.17 -0.03
CA SER A 135 -8.59 17.62 0.15
C SER A 135 -7.14 18.05 0.01
N LEU A 136 -6.19 17.11 -0.01
CA LEU A 136 -4.76 17.42 -0.09
C LEU A 136 -4.29 17.56 -1.53
N ASP A 137 -3.27 18.41 -1.72
CA ASP A 137 -2.57 18.63 -3.00
C ASP A 137 -1.25 17.84 -3.07
N ILE A 138 -1.16 16.72 -2.33
CA ILE A 138 0.03 15.84 -2.35
C ILE A 138 0.12 14.95 -3.60
N TRP A 139 -0.97 14.83 -4.35
CA TRP A 139 -1.11 13.98 -5.52
C TRP A 139 -0.51 14.61 -6.79
N PRO A 140 -0.09 13.83 -7.82
CA PRO A 140 -0.18 12.37 -7.93
C PRO A 140 0.81 11.65 -6.99
N SER A 141 0.58 10.35 -6.75
CA SER A 141 1.52 9.52 -6.02
C SER A 141 1.60 8.12 -6.61
N THR A 142 2.72 7.45 -6.39
CA THR A 142 2.92 6.05 -6.71
C THR A 142 3.27 5.32 -5.42
N ALA A 143 2.43 4.37 -5.02
CA ALA A 143 2.74 3.46 -3.94
C ALA A 143 3.72 2.40 -4.43
N PHE A 144 4.61 1.95 -3.56
CA PHE A 144 5.45 0.78 -3.79
C PHE A 144 5.14 -0.31 -2.78
N THR A 145 5.25 -1.56 -3.21
CA THR A 145 5.21 -2.74 -2.34
C THR A 145 6.40 -3.64 -2.67
N PHE A 146 7.32 -3.82 -1.72
CA PHE A 146 8.44 -4.75 -1.82
C PHE A 146 8.01 -6.10 -1.26
N HIS A 147 7.98 -7.12 -2.11
CA HIS A 147 7.53 -8.45 -1.72
C HIS A 147 8.64 -9.25 -1.04
N LEU A 148 8.46 -9.56 0.24
CA LEU A 148 9.35 -10.48 0.98
C LEU A 148 8.87 -11.92 0.80
N ASP A 149 7.57 -12.12 0.59
CA ASP A 149 7.00 -13.39 0.14
C ASP A 149 6.32 -13.22 -1.22
N GLY A 150 6.36 -14.27 -2.03
CA GLY A 150 5.57 -14.34 -3.26
C GLY A 150 4.06 -14.38 -2.96
N THR A 151 3.24 -14.09 -3.96
CA THR A 151 1.78 -14.01 -3.82
C THR A 151 1.04 -15.00 -4.70
N SER A 152 -0.03 -15.55 -4.16
CA SER A 152 -0.86 -16.57 -4.79
C SER A 152 -2.27 -16.54 -4.20
N PRO A 153 -3.24 -17.28 -4.77
CA PRO A 153 -4.52 -17.49 -4.10
C PRO A 153 -4.40 -18.04 -2.68
N ALA A 154 -3.37 -18.85 -2.40
CA ALA A 154 -3.18 -19.46 -1.08
C ALA A 154 -2.93 -18.43 0.03
N ASN A 155 -2.11 -17.42 -0.23
CA ASN A 155 -1.68 -16.41 0.76
C ASN A 155 -2.13 -14.98 0.45
N GLY A 156 -3.00 -14.80 -0.54
CA GLY A 156 -3.61 -13.53 -0.92
C GLY A 156 -2.73 -12.69 -1.85
N PHE A 157 -3.37 -11.87 -2.68
CA PHE A 157 -2.72 -11.08 -3.72
C PHE A 157 -3.42 -9.74 -3.93
N LEU A 158 -2.79 -8.82 -4.66
CA LEU A 158 -3.41 -7.55 -5.06
C LEU A 158 -4.34 -7.80 -6.25
N ARG A 159 -5.55 -7.24 -6.20
CA ARG A 159 -6.48 -7.18 -7.33
C ARG A 159 -6.51 -5.74 -7.81
N VAL A 160 -6.51 -5.52 -9.11
CA VAL A 160 -6.54 -4.19 -9.72
C VAL A 160 -7.53 -4.13 -10.87
N VAL A 161 -8.05 -2.94 -11.17
CA VAL A 161 -8.77 -2.66 -12.41
C VAL A 161 -7.87 -1.83 -13.33
N PRO A 162 -7.21 -2.43 -14.33
CA PRO A 162 -6.28 -1.71 -15.19
C PRO A 162 -6.97 -0.52 -15.89
N GLY A 163 -6.32 0.64 -15.87
CA GLY A 163 -6.83 1.86 -16.51
C GLY A 163 -7.77 2.68 -15.63
N SER A 164 -8.19 2.19 -14.46
CA SER A 164 -9.16 2.90 -13.63
C SER A 164 -8.61 4.22 -13.04
N HIS A 165 -7.28 4.38 -12.99
CA HIS A 165 -6.61 5.62 -12.60
C HIS A 165 -6.93 6.79 -13.54
N GLN A 166 -7.42 6.51 -14.74
CA GLN A 166 -7.85 7.52 -15.70
C GLN A 166 -9.25 8.07 -15.39
N TRP A 167 -10.10 7.34 -14.64
CA TRP A 167 -11.48 7.76 -14.40
C TRP A 167 -11.58 8.80 -13.29
N ALA A 168 -12.57 9.69 -13.41
CA ALA A 168 -13.00 10.62 -12.37
C ALA A 168 -13.66 9.86 -11.21
N THR A 169 -12.83 9.15 -10.42
CA THR A 169 -13.26 8.35 -9.29
C THR A 169 -13.77 9.27 -8.21
N PRO A 170 -15.02 9.14 -7.77
CA PRO A 170 -15.54 10.07 -6.79
C PRO A 170 -14.82 10.00 -5.44
N ALA A 171 -14.76 11.14 -4.74
CA ALA A 171 -14.44 11.13 -3.32
C ALA A 171 -15.43 10.19 -2.61
N PRO A 172 -14.98 9.44 -1.59
CA PRO A 172 -15.93 8.63 -0.83
C PRO A 172 -16.95 9.61 -0.26
N TYR A 173 -18.26 9.44 -0.46
CA TYR A 173 -19.28 10.36 0.10
C TYR A 173 -19.79 9.87 1.47
N LYS A 174 -19.68 8.55 1.66
CA LYS A 174 -19.59 7.79 2.91
C LYS A 174 -18.69 6.61 2.57
N ASN A 175 -17.52 6.49 3.19
CA ASN A 175 -16.79 5.23 3.02
C ASN A 175 -17.50 4.10 3.80
N VAL A 176 -17.10 2.86 3.55
CA VAL A 176 -17.61 1.66 4.26
C VAL A 176 -17.46 1.72 5.79
N ASN A 177 -16.73 2.71 6.30
CA ASN A 177 -16.51 2.97 7.72
C ASN A 177 -17.34 4.17 8.24
N ASP A 178 -18.31 4.69 7.47
CA ASP A 178 -19.17 5.84 7.81
C ASP A 178 -18.39 7.12 8.17
N ILE A 179 -17.19 7.31 7.62
CA ILE A 179 -16.37 8.50 7.89
C ILE A 179 -16.91 9.69 7.09
N GLU A 180 -17.13 10.80 7.79
CA GLU A 180 -17.51 12.08 7.19
C GLU A 180 -16.38 12.65 6.32
N VAL A 181 -16.77 13.21 5.20
CA VAL A 181 -15.87 13.63 4.14
C VAL A 181 -15.70 15.13 4.27
N PRO A 182 -14.47 15.65 4.36
CA PRO A 182 -14.27 17.07 4.59
C PRO A 182 -14.93 17.93 3.51
N PRO A 183 -15.49 19.09 3.88
CA PRO A 183 -16.23 19.95 2.95
C PRO A 183 -15.36 20.54 1.83
N ASP A 184 -14.05 20.52 2.01
CA ASP A 184 -13.04 20.94 1.03
C ASP A 184 -12.52 19.78 0.15
N ALA A 185 -13.07 18.58 0.29
CA ALA A 185 -12.71 17.45 -0.55
C ALA A 185 -13.04 17.75 -2.00
N LYS A 186 -12.08 17.48 -2.90
CA LYS A 186 -12.36 17.48 -4.34
C LYS A 186 -13.42 16.41 -4.65
N PRO A 187 -14.39 16.67 -5.53
CA PRO A 187 -15.52 15.77 -5.76
C PRO A 187 -15.11 14.44 -6.40
N ALA A 188 -14.04 14.43 -7.20
CA ALA A 188 -13.48 13.25 -7.84
C ALA A 188 -11.97 13.40 -8.04
N GLY A 189 -11.29 12.27 -8.26
CA GLY A 189 -9.86 12.17 -8.54
C GLY A 189 -9.58 11.14 -9.64
N GLY A 190 -8.60 11.45 -10.48
CA GLY A 190 -8.21 10.67 -11.65
C GLY A 190 -7.49 11.57 -12.65
N TYR A 191 -6.95 10.99 -13.72
CA TYR A 191 -6.25 11.76 -14.76
C TYR A 191 -7.18 12.35 -15.84
N SER A 192 -8.47 12.01 -15.84
CA SER A 192 -9.46 12.58 -16.76
C SER A 192 -10.81 12.81 -16.06
N ASP A 193 -11.70 13.52 -16.76
CA ASP A 193 -13.09 13.76 -16.33
C ASP A 193 -14.05 12.63 -16.75
N VAL A 194 -13.54 11.52 -17.27
CA VAL A 194 -14.36 10.37 -17.70
C VAL A 194 -14.90 9.65 -16.47
N GLU A 195 -16.22 9.56 -16.34
CA GLU A 195 -16.86 8.81 -15.27
C GLU A 195 -16.51 7.31 -15.34
N PRO A 196 -16.33 6.64 -14.19
CA PRO A 196 -16.19 5.19 -14.16
C PRO A 196 -17.39 4.51 -14.84
N PRO A 197 -17.18 3.43 -15.61
CA PRO A 197 -18.26 2.74 -16.31
C PRO A 197 -19.26 2.02 -15.38
N TYR A 198 -18.92 1.91 -14.09
CA TYR A 198 -19.76 1.36 -13.02
C TYR A 198 -19.29 1.92 -11.67
N GLU A 199 -20.17 1.87 -10.66
CA GLU A 199 -19.82 2.31 -9.31
C GLU A 199 -18.76 1.39 -8.67
N MET A 200 -17.75 1.98 -8.03
CA MET A 200 -16.77 1.22 -7.28
C MET A 200 -17.44 0.53 -6.08
N PRO A 201 -17.31 -0.79 -5.91
CA PRO A 201 -17.87 -1.44 -4.73
C PRO A 201 -17.17 -0.96 -3.45
N MET A 202 -17.89 -1.01 -2.34
CA MET A 202 -17.37 -0.55 -1.05
C MET A 202 -16.60 -1.64 -0.29
N ARG A 203 -16.70 -2.89 -0.71
CA ARG A 203 -16.17 -4.06 -0.01
C ARG A 203 -15.36 -4.93 -0.96
N PHE A 204 -15.67 -6.21 -1.04
CA PHE A 204 -14.79 -7.25 -1.58
C PHE A 204 -15.32 -7.88 -2.87
N GLU A 205 -16.40 -7.32 -3.41
CA GLU A 205 -17.13 -7.82 -4.58
C GLU A 205 -16.19 -8.03 -5.78
N ALA A 206 -16.58 -8.91 -6.69
CA ALA A 206 -15.94 -8.99 -8.00
C ALA A 206 -16.32 -7.75 -8.83
N VAL A 207 -15.38 -7.21 -9.60
CA VAL A 207 -15.63 -6.06 -10.49
C VAL A 207 -15.28 -6.40 -11.93
N PRO A 208 -16.02 -5.86 -12.92
CA PRO A 208 -15.69 -6.06 -14.33
C PRO A 208 -14.24 -5.66 -14.64
N GLY A 209 -13.52 -6.51 -15.37
CA GLY A 209 -12.16 -6.19 -15.84
C GLY A 209 -11.07 -6.22 -14.76
N GLU A 210 -11.36 -6.64 -13.54
CA GLU A 210 -10.31 -6.86 -12.56
C GLU A 210 -9.34 -7.97 -12.96
N ILE A 211 -8.09 -7.83 -12.53
CA ILE A 211 -7.07 -8.86 -12.70
C ILE A 211 -6.31 -9.11 -11.39
N PRO A 212 -5.83 -10.34 -11.16
CA PRO A 212 -4.88 -10.62 -10.10
C PRO A 212 -3.48 -10.11 -10.47
N VAL A 213 -2.75 -9.56 -9.50
CA VAL A 213 -1.32 -9.26 -9.63
C VAL A 213 -0.55 -10.22 -8.72
N TYR A 214 0.11 -11.19 -9.36
CA TYR A 214 1.00 -12.14 -8.69
C TYR A 214 2.45 -11.67 -8.78
N THR A 215 3.19 -11.95 -7.72
CA THR A 215 4.57 -11.52 -7.52
C THR A 215 5.38 -12.65 -6.94
N GLU A 216 6.66 -12.68 -7.28
CA GLU A 216 7.64 -13.50 -6.59
C GLU A 216 8.32 -12.71 -5.47
N ARG A 217 9.05 -13.40 -4.60
CA ARG A 217 9.94 -12.74 -3.63
C ARG A 217 10.93 -11.83 -4.37
N GLY A 218 11.08 -10.60 -3.88
CA GLY A 218 11.95 -9.57 -4.44
C GLY A 218 11.31 -8.72 -5.55
N ASP A 219 10.10 -9.07 -6.01
CA ASP A 219 9.36 -8.23 -6.95
C ASP A 219 8.86 -6.96 -6.24
N ILE A 220 8.71 -5.89 -7.02
CA ILE A 220 8.15 -4.61 -6.59
C ILE A 220 6.87 -4.35 -7.38
N ILE A 221 5.75 -4.14 -6.69
CA ILE A 221 4.57 -3.52 -7.32
C ILE A 221 4.70 -2.01 -7.17
N LEU A 222 4.56 -1.29 -8.27
CA LEU A 222 4.27 0.14 -8.28
C LEU A 222 2.82 0.34 -8.74
N HIS A 223 2.01 1.07 -7.99
CA HIS A 223 0.65 1.40 -8.41
C HIS A 223 0.29 2.87 -8.15
N ASP A 224 -0.55 3.41 -9.03
CA ASP A 224 -0.98 4.79 -9.03
C ASP A 224 -2.00 5.09 -7.94
N ALA A 225 -1.94 6.29 -7.36
CA ALA A 225 -2.86 6.75 -6.33
C ALA A 225 -4.34 6.64 -6.71
N TYR A 226 -4.65 6.78 -8.01
CA TYR A 226 -6.01 6.73 -8.53
C TYR A 226 -6.42 5.32 -8.96
N LEU A 227 -5.51 4.35 -8.99
CA LEU A 227 -5.83 2.97 -9.38
C LEU A 227 -6.78 2.33 -8.36
N TRP A 228 -7.84 1.71 -8.86
CA TRP A 228 -8.77 0.92 -8.07
C TRP A 228 -8.11 -0.41 -7.77
N HIS A 229 -7.97 -0.68 -6.49
CA HIS A 229 -7.33 -1.89 -6.03
C HIS A 229 -7.97 -2.43 -4.76
N SER A 230 -7.83 -3.74 -4.56
CA SER A 230 -8.28 -4.45 -3.38
C SER A 230 -7.29 -5.59 -3.06
N ALA A 231 -7.37 -6.17 -1.87
CA ALA A 231 -6.54 -7.33 -1.53
C ALA A 231 -7.42 -8.57 -1.36
N ALA A 232 -7.11 -9.61 -2.12
CA ALA A 232 -7.80 -10.90 -2.06
C ALA A 232 -7.56 -11.58 -0.71
N ARG A 233 -8.60 -12.25 -0.20
CA ARG A 233 -8.46 -13.15 0.96
C ARG A 233 -7.70 -14.40 0.55
N ALA A 234 -6.72 -14.76 1.36
CA ALA A 234 -6.01 -16.03 1.27
C ALA A 234 -6.96 -17.22 1.45
N THR A 235 -6.79 -18.26 0.62
CA THR A 235 -7.59 -19.49 0.71
C THR A 235 -7.04 -20.51 1.71
N ASP A 236 -5.77 -20.38 2.10
CA ASP A 236 -5.11 -21.24 3.10
C ASP A 236 -4.85 -20.44 4.37
N GLU A 237 -5.48 -20.87 5.47
CA GLU A 237 -5.44 -20.24 6.79
C GLU A 237 -4.07 -20.33 7.50
N ASN A 238 -3.15 -21.17 7.01
CA ASN A 238 -1.83 -21.40 7.62
C ASN A 238 -0.68 -20.72 6.86
N THR A 239 -0.99 -19.73 6.03
CA THR A 239 -0.01 -19.00 5.23
C THR A 239 0.33 -17.64 5.84
N THR A 240 1.45 -17.08 5.40
CA THR A 240 1.82 -15.69 5.63
C THR A 240 2.15 -15.02 4.30
N ARG A 241 1.93 -13.71 4.26
CA ARG A 241 2.41 -12.84 3.19
C ARG A 241 3.01 -11.58 3.81
N ARG A 242 4.32 -11.47 3.70
CA ARG A 242 5.10 -10.34 4.19
C ARG A 242 5.50 -9.41 3.06
N HIS A 243 5.33 -8.11 3.30
CA HIS A 243 5.74 -7.08 2.37
C HIS A 243 6.03 -5.77 3.07
N VAL A 244 6.80 -4.91 2.42
CA VAL A 244 7.09 -3.54 2.86
C VAL A 244 6.41 -2.58 1.91
N ARG A 245 5.64 -1.63 2.43
CA ARG A 245 4.87 -0.68 1.61
C ARG A 245 5.11 0.77 2.00
N GLY A 246 5.13 1.64 1.00
CA GLY A 246 5.29 3.08 1.14
C GLY A 246 4.85 3.78 -0.14
N GLY A 247 5.23 5.05 -0.32
CA GLY A 247 4.89 5.75 -1.55
C GLY A 247 5.69 7.02 -1.77
N TYR A 248 5.87 7.34 -3.06
CA TYR A 248 6.42 8.61 -3.53
C TYR A 248 5.32 9.50 -4.06
N PHE A 249 5.48 10.80 -3.88
CA PHE A 249 4.49 11.81 -4.20
C PHE A 249 5.12 12.85 -5.13
N GLY A 250 4.38 13.28 -6.15
CA GLY A 250 4.76 14.34 -7.08
C GLY A 250 4.07 15.68 -6.80
N GLY A 251 3.07 15.71 -5.91
CA GLY A 251 2.37 16.93 -5.54
C GLY A 251 3.09 17.76 -4.46
N ASN A 252 2.39 18.76 -3.95
CA ASN A 252 2.91 19.73 -2.99
C ASN A 252 3.18 19.08 -1.62
N ARG A 253 4.46 18.87 -1.29
CA ARG A 253 4.91 18.33 0.00
C ARG A 253 4.41 19.11 1.21
N ALA A 254 4.21 20.42 1.11
CA ALA A 254 3.70 21.23 2.22
C ALA A 254 2.25 20.88 2.59
N SER A 255 1.47 20.36 1.65
CA SER A 255 0.07 19.96 1.87
C SER A 255 -0.05 18.75 2.81
N GLU A 256 0.98 17.90 2.90
CA GLU A 256 1.03 16.75 3.83
C GLU A 256 0.84 17.17 5.30
N GLN A 257 1.28 18.38 5.67
CA GLN A 257 1.20 18.89 7.04
C GLN A 257 -0.24 19.14 7.52
N ALA A 258 -1.21 19.21 6.61
CA ALA A 258 -2.62 19.40 6.93
C ALA A 258 -3.28 18.17 7.59
N GLY A 259 -2.63 17.01 7.60
CA GLY A 259 -3.02 15.94 8.52
C GLY A 259 -4.34 15.21 8.19
N GLN A 260 -4.92 15.34 6.99
CA GLN A 260 -6.10 14.56 6.53
C GLN A 260 -5.80 13.08 6.20
N PHE A 261 -6.47 12.14 6.88
CA PHE A 261 -6.50 10.73 6.52
C PHE A 261 -7.88 10.13 6.77
N LEU A 262 -8.54 9.70 5.70
CA LEU A 262 -9.81 9.02 5.71
C LEU A 262 -9.54 7.52 5.50
N LYS A 263 -9.93 6.68 6.46
CA LYS A 263 -9.87 5.21 6.28
C LYS A 263 -10.94 4.80 5.25
N ASN A 264 -10.55 4.80 3.99
CA ASN A 264 -11.41 4.60 2.82
C ASN A 264 -11.70 3.12 2.49
N ALA A 265 -10.82 2.19 2.89
CA ALA A 265 -11.00 0.77 2.58
C ALA A 265 -11.70 -0.02 3.71
N ALA A 266 -12.48 -1.03 3.30
CA ALA A 266 -13.00 -2.07 4.19
C ALA A 266 -11.86 -2.99 4.63
N ARG A 267 -11.99 -3.57 5.82
CA ARG A 267 -11.13 -4.66 6.33
C ARG A 267 -12.02 -5.84 6.69
#